data_AF-C9LHD2-F1
#
_entry.id   AF-C9LHD2-F1
#
_cell.length_a   1.000
_cell.length_b   1.000
_cell.length_c   1.000
_cell.angle_alpha   90.00
_cell.angle_beta   90.00
_cell.angle_gamma   90.00
#
_symmetry.space_group_name_H-M   'P 1'
#
loop_
_entity.id
_entity.type
_entity.pdbx_description
1 polymer ?
#
loop_
_entity_poly.entity_id
_entity_poly.type
_entity_poly.pdbx_seq_one_letter_code
_entity_poly.pdbx_strand_id
1 'polypeptide(L)' 'MSHYNESEKILLLHQYVTSGLTLHEFSSRHGIPLSTFHRIYTEYGSPDVSSVAYLMKKEDIPDT' A
#
# COMPACT_ATOMS: atom_id res chain seq x y z
N MET A 1 11.35 3.66 14.87
CA MET A 1 10.50 2.79 14.04
C MET A 1 10.35 3.49 12.71
N SER A 2 10.97 2.97 11.66
CA SER A 2 11.06 3.65 10.36
C SER A 2 9.67 4.02 9.86
N HIS A 3 9.43 5.34 9.74
CA HIS A 3 8.18 5.91 9.28
C HIS A 3 8.12 5.67 7.77
N TYR A 4 7.24 4.76 7.31
CA TYR A 4 6.90 4.72 5.89
C TYR A 4 6.38 6.11 5.49
N ASN A 5 7.02 6.72 4.50
CA ASN A 5 6.55 7.99 3.97
C ASN A 5 5.21 7.78 3.24
N GLU A 6 4.45 8.88 3.06
CA GLU A 6 3.14 8.82 2.41
C GLU A 6 3.23 8.16 1.03
N SER A 7 4.26 8.50 0.24
CA SER A 7 4.51 7.87 -1.06
C SER A 7 4.83 6.38 -0.96
N GLU A 8 5.58 5.92 0.04
CA GLU A 8 5.87 4.50 0.24
C GLU A 8 4.62 3.71 0.65
N LYS A 9 3.78 4.30 1.51
CA LYS A 9 2.49 3.70 1.87
C LYS A 9 1.61 3.52 0.64
N ILE A 10 1.51 4.54 -0.21
CA ILE A 10 0.71 4.52 -1.42
C ILE A 10 1.27 3.49 -2.42
N LEU A 11 2.59 3.42 -2.60
CA LEU A 11 3.24 2.42 -3.46
C LEU A 11 2.96 0.99 -2.98
N LEU A 12 3.04 0.74 -1.67
CA LEU A 12 2.73 -0.57 -1.09
C LEU A 12 1.26 -0.94 -1.29
N LEU A 13 0.34 0.02 -1.08
CA LEU A 13 -1.08 -0.19 -1.36
C LEU A 13 -1.30 -0.48 -2.84
N HIS A 14 -0.58 0.17 -3.74
CA HIS A 14 -0.72 -0.03 -5.18
C HIS A 14 -0.27 -1.42 -5.58
N GLN A 15 0.91 -1.83 -5.12
CA GLN A 15 1.42 -3.17 -5.34
C GLN A 15 0.47 -4.23 -4.75
N TYR A 16 -0.14 -3.96 -3.59
CA TYR A 16 -1.11 -4.87 -2.99
C TYR A 16 -2.37 -5.06 -3.84
N VAL A 17 -3.03 -3.95 -4.21
CA VAL A 17 -4.29 -4.01 -4.98
C VAL A 17 -4.09 -4.53 -6.41
N THR A 18 -2.89 -4.37 -6.99
CA THR A 18 -2.55 -4.91 -8.30
C THR A 18 -2.08 -6.37 -8.25
N SER A 19 -1.46 -6.80 -7.15
CA SER A 19 -0.97 -8.18 -7.01
C SER A 19 -2.09 -9.20 -6.81
N GLY A 20 -3.28 -8.78 -6.37
CA GLY A 20 -4.41 -9.69 -6.07
C GLY A 20 -4.13 -10.64 -4.90
N LEU A 21 -3.14 -10.31 -4.05
CA LEU A 21 -2.75 -11.11 -2.89
C LEU A 21 -3.61 -10.77 -1.67
N THR A 22 -3.66 -11.67 -0.69
CA THR A 22 -4.22 -11.36 0.62
C THR A 22 -3.23 -10.49 1.42
N LEU A 23 -3.73 -9.73 2.41
CA LEU A 23 -2.87 -8.90 3.28
C LEU A 23 -1.71 -9.71 3.88
N HIS A 24 -1.97 -10.96 4.28
CA HIS A 24 -0.96 -11.85 4.84
C HIS A 24 0.12 -12.23 3.81
N GLU A 25 -0.28 -12.72 2.64
CA GLU A 25 0.62 -13.06 1.53
C GLU A 25 1.50 -11.86 1.13
N PHE A 26 0.88 -10.69 0.95
CA PHE A 26 1.59 -9.47 0.57
C PHE A 26 2.59 -9.03 1.65
N SER A 27 2.15 -8.99 2.91
CA SER A 27 3.01 -8.64 4.04
C SER A 27 4.21 -9.58 4.17
N SER A 28 3.99 -10.89 3.99
CA SER A 28 5.05 -11.90 4.03
C SER A 28 6.06 -11.73 2.90
N ARG A 29 5.59 -11.50 1.66
CA ARG A 29 6.48 -11.29 0.50
C ARG A 29 7.32 -10.02 0.60
N HIS A 30 6.75 -8.95 1.15
CA HIS A 30 7.45 -7.68 1.32
C HIS A 30 8.25 -7.59 2.64
N GLY A 31 8.23 -8.63 3.48
CA GLY A 31 8.91 -8.64 4.78
C GLY A 31 8.36 -7.62 5.78
N ILE A 32 7.09 -7.22 5.62
CA ILE A 32 6.43 -6.21 6.44
C ILE A 32 5.59 -6.94 7.50
N PRO A 33 5.59 -6.51 8.77
CA PRO A 33 4.66 -7.05 9.76
C PRO A 33 3.21 -6.84 9.30
N LEU A 34 2.41 -7.91 9.30
CA LEU A 34 0.99 -7.83 8.92
C LEU A 34 0.26 -6.72 9.68
N SER A 35 0.52 -6.56 10.98
CA SER A 35 -0.09 -5.50 11.79
C SER A 35 0.25 -4.09 11.29
N THR A 36 1.48 -3.88 10.80
CA THR A 36 1.92 -2.61 10.24
C THR A 36 1.20 -2.33 8.92
N PHE A 37 1.17 -3.33 8.02
CA PHE A 37 0.51 -3.16 6.73
C PHE A 37 -1.01 -3.02 6.88
N HIS A 38 -1.63 -3.79 7.78
CA HIS A 38 -3.05 -3.67 8.11
C HIS A 38 -3.41 -2.29 8.66
N ARG A 39 -2.53 -1.70 9.48
CA ARG A 39 -2.71 -0.34 9.99
C ARG A 39 -2.69 0.69 8.85
N ILE A 40 -1.75 0.57 7.91
CA ILE A 40 -1.72 1.40 6.69
C ILE A 40 -3.00 1.19 5.89
N TYR A 41 -3.37 -0.05 5.59
CA TYR A 41 -4.58 -0.37 4.82
C TYR A 41 -5.87 0.21 5.44
N THR A 42 -5.97 0.19 6.77
CA THR A 42 -7.09 0.76 7.52
C THR A 42 -7.05 2.29 7.55
N GLU A 43 -5.86 2.90 7.62
CA GLU A 43 -5.66 4.36 7.58
C GLU A 43 -6.23 4.98 6.29
N TYR A 44 -6.15 4.25 5.18
CA TYR A 44 -6.71 4.65 3.88
C TYR A 44 -8.14 4.14 3.64
N GLY A 45 -8.78 3.53 4.64
CA GLY A 45 -10.19 3.13 4.56
C GLY A 45 -10.48 1.98 3.59
N SER A 46 -9.57 1.01 3.46
CA SER A 46 -9.66 -0.08 2.47
C SER A 46 -9.69 0.44 1.02
N PRO A 47 -8.58 1.03 0.54
CA PRO A 47 -8.56 1.65 -0.77
C PRO A 47 -8.60 0.60 -1.89
N ASP A 48 -9.50 0.80 -2.86
CA ASP A 48 -9.54 0.04 -4.11
C ASP A 48 -8.46 0.51 -5.11
N VAL A 49 -8.24 -0.27 -6.18
CA VAL A 49 -7.31 0.03 -7.27
C VAL A 49 -7.44 1.48 -7.77
N SER A 50 -8.68 1.94 -8.01
CA SER A 50 -8.94 3.31 -8.48
C SER A 50 -8.56 4.38 -7.45
N SER A 51 -8.79 4.11 -6.17
CA SER A 51 -8.45 5.02 -5.07
C SER A 51 -6.94 5.15 -4.91
N VAL A 52 -6.22 4.03 -5.00
CA VAL A 52 -4.74 4.05 -4.93
C VAL A 52 -4.13 4.72 -6.15
N ALA A 53 -4.63 4.42 -7.36
CA ALA A 53 -4.16 5.07 -8.59
C ALA A 53 -4.38 6.60 -8.55
N TYR A 54 -5.49 7.06 -7.96
CA TYR A 54 -5.73 8.48 -7.73
C TYR A 54 -4.71 9.09 -6.75
N LEU A 55 -4.38 8.38 -5.67
CA LEU A 55 -3.38 8.81 -4.70
C LEU A 55 -1.96 8.87 -5.31
N MET A 56 -1.58 7.89 -6.12
CA MET A 56 -0.30 7.90 -6.84
C MET A 56 -0.18 9.10 -7.77
N LYS A 57 -1.25 9.40 -8.51
CA LYS A 57 -1.30 10.57 -9.39
C LYS A 57 -1.25 11.88 -8.62
N LYS A 58 -1.89 11.93 -7.44
CA LYS A 58 -1.89 13.12 -6.57
C LYS A 58 -0.50 13.40 -6.00
N GLU A 59 0.23 12.35 -5.64
CA GLU A 59 1.56 12.43 -5.04
C GLU A 59 2.70 12.42 -6.09
N ASP A 60 2.37 12.47 -7.39
CA ASP A 60 3.33 12.40 -8.50
C ASP A 60 4.27 11.18 -8.43
N ILE A 61 3.75 10.05 -7.94
CA ILE A 61 4.51 8.81 -7.80
C ILE A 61 4.56 8.13 -9.18
N PRO A 62 5.74 7.89 -9.76
CA PRO A 62 5.84 7.23 -11.04
C PRO A 62 5.38 5.77 -10.94
N ASP A 63 4.45 5.38 -11.81
CA ASP A 63 4.09 3.99 -12.07
C ASP A 63 5.20 3.38 -12.93
N THR A 64 6.26 2.87 -12.30
CA THR A 64 7.41 2.24 -12.98
C THR A 64 7.31 0.73 -12.97
#